data_AF-A2QM03-F1
#
_entry.id   AF-A2QM03-F1
#
_cell.length_a   1.000
_cell.length_b   1.000
_cell.length_c   1.000
_cell.angle_alpha   90.00
_cell.angle_beta   90.00
_cell.angle_gamma   90.00
#
_symmetry.space_group_name_H-M   'P 1'
#
loop_
_entity.id
_entity.type
_entity.pdbx_description
1 polymer ?
#
loop_
_entity_poly.entity_id
_entity_poly.type
_entity_poly.pdbx_seq_one_letter_code
_entity_poly.pdbx_strand_id
1 'polypeptide(L)'
;MKFALLPALLSTSVLGLNIGRAQATAQVTFIGAAGAQFTQDFPTDGSNVKITNPLSISHISCSTQGAVCTFDGIDHSVTTVTGVGQVDVGPPQTQTQGSCRFGSGSTSPSNPGQTHPTGGQVLITFVGAANAQFQQQFPTNGASTKISNPLSISHITSNTGGIHCTFNGIDNSVTTINGAQTVDVGPPQTQVSGTCRAT
;
A
#
# COMPACT_ATOMS: atom_id res chain seq x y z
N MET A 1 -47.32 63.93 -22.74
CA MET A 1 -46.73 62.86 -21.92
C MET A 1 -46.20 61.78 -22.86
N LYS A 2 -44.88 61.59 -22.94
CA LYS A 2 -44.27 60.52 -23.76
C LYS A 2 -42.97 60.09 -23.06
N PHE A 3 -43.00 58.90 -22.47
CA PHE A 3 -41.91 58.32 -21.67
C PHE A 3 -40.81 57.78 -22.58
N ALA A 4 -39.56 58.13 -22.29
CA ALA A 4 -38.37 57.53 -22.89
C ALA A 4 -37.91 56.35 -22.00
N LEU A 5 -37.74 55.16 -22.60
CA LEU A 5 -37.13 54.00 -21.95
C LEU A 5 -35.62 53.99 -22.26
N LEU A 6 -34.77 53.93 -21.22
CA LEU A 6 -33.36 53.55 -21.33
C LEU A 6 -33.22 52.02 -21.14
N PRO A 7 -32.38 51.33 -21.93
CA PRO A 7 -32.01 49.95 -21.65
C PRO A 7 -30.87 49.90 -20.63
N ALA A 8 -31.08 49.18 -19.53
CA ALA A 8 -30.06 48.87 -18.54
C ALA A 8 -29.19 47.69 -19.03
N LEU A 9 -27.90 47.94 -19.23
CA LEU A 9 -26.89 46.90 -19.48
C LEU A 9 -26.55 46.20 -18.15
N LEU A 10 -26.95 44.95 -18.01
CA LEU A 10 -26.51 44.08 -16.91
C LEU A 10 -25.15 43.48 -17.24
N SER A 11 -24.10 44.02 -16.61
CA SER A 11 -22.76 43.43 -16.58
C SER A 11 -22.73 42.27 -15.58
N THR A 12 -22.73 41.04 -16.09
CA THR A 12 -22.49 39.84 -15.26
C THR A 12 -21.00 39.70 -14.99
N SER A 13 -20.57 40.18 -13.82
CA SER A 13 -19.26 39.88 -13.25
C SER A 13 -19.22 38.40 -12.84
N VAL A 14 -18.58 37.56 -13.66
CA VAL A 14 -18.19 36.21 -13.24
C VAL A 14 -17.04 36.35 -12.24
N LEU A 15 -17.34 36.19 -10.95
CA LEU A 15 -16.32 35.88 -9.95
C LEU A 15 -15.76 34.50 -10.29
N GLY A 16 -14.63 34.48 -10.99
CA GLY A 16 -13.78 33.30 -11.09
C GLY A 16 -13.26 32.98 -9.69
N LEU A 17 -13.95 32.07 -8.99
CA LEU A 17 -13.40 31.38 -7.84
C LEU A 17 -12.18 30.58 -8.33
N ASN A 18 -10.99 31.16 -8.15
CA ASN A 18 -9.74 30.43 -8.19
C ASN A 18 -9.76 29.48 -6.99
N ILE A 19 -10.39 28.31 -7.16
CA ILE A 19 -10.20 27.18 -6.27
C ILE A 19 -8.77 26.73 -6.52
N GLY A 20 -7.83 27.32 -5.79
CA GLY A 20 -6.51 26.73 -5.62
C GLY A 20 -6.75 25.31 -5.15
N ARG A 21 -6.47 24.33 -6.01
CA ARG A 21 -6.57 22.92 -5.66
C ARG A 21 -5.64 22.75 -4.45
N ALA A 22 -6.21 22.60 -3.25
CA ALA A 22 -5.46 22.13 -2.11
C ALA A 22 -4.77 20.84 -2.57
N GLN A 23 -3.45 20.88 -2.71
CA GLN A 23 -2.68 19.71 -3.04
C GLN A 23 -2.93 18.73 -1.91
N ALA A 24 -3.60 17.63 -2.22
CA ALA A 24 -3.91 16.64 -1.21
C ALA A 24 -2.59 16.04 -0.70
N THR A 25 -2.47 15.97 0.63
CA THR A 25 -1.29 15.44 1.30
C THR A 25 -1.68 14.21 2.11
N ALA A 26 -0.73 13.27 2.22
CA ALA A 26 -0.80 12.17 3.16
C ALA A 26 0.00 12.54 4.41
N GLN A 27 -0.64 12.45 5.57
CA GLN A 27 0.01 12.66 6.85
C GLN A 27 0.65 11.34 7.31
N VAL A 28 1.98 11.37 7.48
CA VAL A 28 2.79 10.20 7.82
C VAL A 28 3.52 10.45 9.13
N THR A 29 3.42 9.50 10.05
CA THR A 29 4.12 9.51 11.34
C THR A 29 5.22 8.46 11.33
N PHE A 30 6.44 8.89 11.63
CA PHE A 30 7.61 8.04 11.77
C PHE A 30 7.91 7.85 13.25
N ILE A 31 8.01 6.59 13.69
CA ILE A 31 8.13 6.20 15.09
C ILE A 31 9.45 5.45 15.24
N GLY A 32 10.28 5.90 16.17
CA GLY A 32 11.54 5.28 16.53
C GLY A 32 11.53 4.68 17.93
N ALA A 33 12.72 4.33 18.41
CA ALA A 33 12.91 3.77 19.75
C ALA A 33 12.45 4.72 20.86
N ALA A 34 12.03 4.13 21.98
CA ALA A 34 11.56 4.85 23.19
C ALA A 34 10.40 5.84 22.95
N GLY A 35 9.63 5.65 21.87
CA GLY A 35 8.46 6.49 21.56
C GLY A 35 8.78 7.84 20.93
N ALA A 36 10.04 8.08 20.54
CA ALA A 36 10.38 9.25 19.75
C ALA A 36 9.65 9.18 18.39
N GLN A 37 9.01 10.27 17.97
CA GLN A 37 8.28 10.31 16.71
C GLN A 37 8.29 11.70 16.08
N PHE A 38 8.10 11.75 14.77
CA PHE A 38 7.78 12.97 14.05
C PHE A 38 6.75 12.70 12.96
N THR A 39 6.03 13.74 12.56
CA THR A 39 5.05 13.68 11.47
C THR A 39 5.53 14.57 10.33
N GLN A 40 5.32 14.11 9.11
CA GLN A 40 5.62 14.86 7.89
C GLN A 40 4.52 14.62 6.86
N ASP A 41 4.13 15.69 6.17
CA ASP A 41 3.16 15.64 5.09
C ASP A 41 3.87 15.36 3.75
N PHE A 42 3.27 14.47 2.97
CA PHE A 42 3.74 14.11 1.64
C PHE A 42 2.66 14.44 0.62
N PRO A 43 2.95 15.19 -0.46
CA PRO A 43 2.03 15.34 -1.57
C PRO A 43 1.61 13.97 -2.11
N THR A 44 0.32 13.80 -2.40
CA THR A 44 -0.21 12.54 -2.95
C THR A 44 -0.15 12.51 -4.48
N ASP A 45 0.75 13.27 -5.09
CA ASP A 45 0.96 13.37 -6.55
C ASP A 45 2.11 12.49 -7.06
N GLY A 46 2.76 11.75 -6.16
CA GLY A 46 3.91 10.89 -6.45
C GLY A 46 5.26 11.59 -6.37
N SER A 47 5.31 12.88 -6.02
CA SER A 47 6.58 13.60 -5.85
C SER A 47 7.40 13.06 -4.67
N ASN A 48 8.71 13.03 -4.85
CA ASN A 48 9.64 12.65 -3.80
C ASN A 48 9.90 13.84 -2.87
N VAL A 49 9.71 13.63 -1.58
CA VAL A 49 9.99 14.59 -0.51
C VAL A 49 11.14 14.07 0.32
N LYS A 50 12.12 14.94 0.62
CA LYS A 50 13.23 14.59 1.50
C LYS A 50 12.77 14.47 2.95
N ILE A 51 13.38 13.52 3.66
CA ILE A 51 13.23 13.36 5.10
C ILE A 51 14.59 13.70 5.71
N THR A 52 14.65 14.75 6.51
CA THR A 52 15.91 15.24 7.09
C THR A 52 16.07 14.92 8.57
N ASN A 53 15.08 14.24 9.16
CA ASN A 53 15.13 13.87 10.57
C ASN A 53 16.03 12.63 10.73
N PRO A 54 17.07 12.68 11.58
CA PRO A 54 18.03 11.58 11.73
C PRO A 54 17.51 10.40 12.58
N LEU A 55 16.27 10.44 13.08
CA LEU A 55 15.72 9.40 13.94
C LEU A 55 15.82 8.00 13.31
N SER A 56 16.21 7.01 14.11
CA SER A 56 16.17 5.59 13.73
C SER A 56 14.72 5.10 13.85
N ILE A 57 14.08 4.87 12.70
CA ILE A 57 12.66 4.53 12.58
C ILE A 57 12.48 3.03 12.67
N SER A 58 11.56 2.59 13.52
CA SER A 58 11.12 1.19 13.64
C SER A 58 9.70 0.98 13.14
N HIS A 59 8.86 2.02 13.08
CA HIS A 59 7.53 1.94 12.49
C HIS A 59 7.19 3.21 11.70
N ILE A 60 6.43 3.05 10.62
CA ILE A 60 5.86 4.16 9.87
C ILE A 60 4.36 3.98 9.82
N SER A 61 3.61 5.02 10.19
CA SER A 61 2.16 5.05 10.12
C SER A 61 1.68 6.10 9.14
N CYS A 62 0.64 5.79 8.38
CA CYS A 62 -0.09 6.73 7.54
C CYS A 62 -1.53 6.81 8.04
N SER A 63 -2.06 8.03 8.19
CA SER A 63 -3.45 8.26 8.60
C SER A 63 -4.37 8.56 7.41
N THR A 64 -3.84 8.50 6.18
CA THR A 64 -4.55 8.94 4.97
C THR A 64 -5.10 7.75 4.19
N GLN A 65 -6.43 7.64 4.14
CA GLN A 65 -7.10 6.56 3.43
C GLN A 65 -6.82 6.60 1.92
N GLY A 66 -6.50 5.45 1.35
CA GLY A 66 -6.23 5.31 -0.10
C GLY A 66 -4.88 5.90 -0.56
N ALA A 67 -4.09 6.50 0.33
CA ALA A 67 -2.72 6.90 0.02
C ALA A 67 -1.81 5.68 0.02
N VAL A 68 -0.94 5.57 -0.98
CA VAL A 68 0.15 4.60 -1.03
C VAL A 68 1.44 5.39 -0.93
N CYS A 69 2.15 5.20 0.17
CA CYS A 69 3.37 5.94 0.50
C CYS A 69 4.57 5.00 0.55
N THR A 70 5.67 5.39 -0.07
CA THR A 70 6.93 4.66 -0.12
C THR A 70 8.04 5.50 0.51
N PHE A 71 8.92 4.91 1.31
CA PHE A 71 10.00 5.58 2.02
C PHE A 71 11.31 4.83 1.83
N ASP A 72 12.38 5.55 1.49
CA ASP A 72 13.72 4.99 1.29
C ASP A 72 14.56 5.16 2.56
N GLY A 73 15.06 4.04 3.09
CA GLY A 73 15.99 4.01 4.22
C GLY A 73 17.41 4.42 3.82
N ILE A 74 18.24 4.71 4.82
CA ILE A 74 19.65 5.08 4.63
C ILE A 74 20.50 3.94 4.04
N ASP A 75 20.06 2.69 4.23
CA ASP A 75 20.68 1.49 3.65
C ASP A 75 20.11 1.09 2.27
N HIS A 76 19.31 1.97 1.66
CA HIS A 76 18.54 1.71 0.43
C HIS A 76 17.41 0.67 0.58
N SER A 77 17.01 0.33 1.81
CA SER A 77 15.75 -0.35 2.07
C SER A 77 14.57 0.53 1.66
N VAL A 78 13.43 -0.11 1.44
CA VAL A 78 12.21 0.57 1.04
C VAL A 78 11.07 0.08 1.90
N THR A 79 10.37 1.01 2.56
CA THR A 79 9.18 0.74 3.37
C THR A 79 7.96 1.33 2.70
N THR A 80 6.86 0.59 2.62
CA THR A 80 5.62 1.06 1.99
C THR A 80 4.43 0.94 2.94
N VAL A 81 3.66 2.02 3.06
CA VAL A 81 2.40 2.07 3.81
C VAL A 81 1.25 2.26 2.83
N THR A 82 0.23 1.42 2.93
CA THR A 82 -0.97 1.49 2.08
C THR A 82 -2.20 1.80 2.93
N GLY A 83 -2.85 2.91 2.60
CA GLY A 83 -4.02 3.41 3.31
C GLY A 83 -3.70 3.79 4.77
N VAL A 84 -4.73 3.68 5.62
CA VAL A 84 -4.56 3.89 7.05
C VAL A 84 -3.91 2.65 7.64
N GLY A 85 -2.77 2.81 8.29
CA GLY A 85 -2.06 1.69 8.88
C GLY A 85 -0.71 2.06 9.46
N GLN A 86 -0.06 1.07 10.06
CA GLN A 86 1.31 1.12 10.53
C GLN A 86 2.04 -0.11 10.01
N VAL A 87 3.29 0.08 9.57
CA VAL A 87 4.17 -1.01 9.14
C VAL A 87 5.50 -0.90 9.88
N ASP A 88 6.18 -2.04 9.99
CA ASP A 88 7.48 -2.12 10.64
C ASP A 88 8.60 -1.79 9.65
N VAL A 89 9.66 -1.19 10.18
CA VAL A 89 10.92 -0.90 9.49
C VAL A 89 11.99 -1.78 10.11
N GLY A 90 12.43 -2.79 9.36
CA GLY A 90 13.41 -3.77 9.83
C GLY A 90 14.63 -3.88 8.90
N PRO A 91 15.87 -3.72 9.41
CA PRO A 91 16.25 -3.21 10.73
C PRO A 91 15.88 -1.72 10.96
N PRO A 92 15.75 -1.24 12.22
CA PRO A 92 15.43 0.16 12.50
C PRO A 92 16.48 1.12 11.95
N GLN A 93 16.03 2.15 11.22
CA GLN A 93 16.94 3.01 10.47
C GLN A 93 16.35 4.36 10.08
N THR A 94 17.22 5.31 9.75
CA THR A 94 16.82 6.63 9.24
C THR A 94 16.20 6.53 7.85
N GLN A 95 15.14 7.29 7.61
CA GLN A 95 14.53 7.45 6.29
C GLN A 95 15.07 8.72 5.63
N THR A 96 15.33 8.64 4.32
CA THR A 96 16.03 9.69 3.56
C THR A 96 15.09 10.47 2.64
N GLN A 97 14.06 9.80 2.13
CA GLN A 97 13.03 10.40 1.30
C GLN A 97 11.78 9.51 1.30
N GLY A 98 10.67 10.06 0.81
CA GLY A 98 9.48 9.28 0.51
C GLY A 98 8.60 9.95 -0.53
N SER A 99 7.68 9.19 -1.10
CA SER A 99 6.68 9.68 -2.03
C SER A 99 5.33 9.04 -1.73
N CYS A 100 4.26 9.81 -1.86
CA CYS A 100 2.91 9.31 -1.69
C CYS A 100 2.12 9.54 -2.97
N ARG A 101 1.19 8.64 -3.26
CA ARG A 101 0.20 8.80 -4.33
C ARG A 101 -1.14 8.29 -3.87
N PHE A 102 -2.23 8.89 -4.35
CA PHE A 102 -3.50 8.19 -4.29
C PHE A 102 -3.46 6.99 -5.24
N GLY A 103 -3.87 5.81 -4.75
CA GLY A 103 -4.07 4.67 -5.64
C GLY A 103 -5.07 5.05 -6.73
N SER A 104 -4.66 5.07 -8.00
CA SER A 104 -5.56 5.29 -9.13
C SER A 104 -6.68 4.25 -9.08
N GLY A 105 -7.88 4.68 -8.68
CA GLY A 105 -9.10 3.88 -8.73
C GLY A 105 -9.01 2.53 -8.03
N SER A 106 -8.88 2.53 -6.70
CA SER A 106 -9.43 1.43 -5.91
C SER A 106 -10.76 1.91 -5.35
N THR A 107 -11.85 1.41 -5.91
CA THR A 107 -13.14 1.36 -5.22
C THR A 107 -12.90 0.83 -3.80
N SER A 108 -12.97 1.70 -2.80
CA SER A 108 -13.17 1.33 -1.41
C SER A 108 -14.58 1.83 -1.04
N PRO A 109 -15.42 1.14 -0.26
CA PRO A 109 -15.26 -0.19 0.37
C PRO A 109 -16.45 -1.14 0.06
N SER A 110 -16.21 -2.45 -0.03
CA SER A 110 -17.22 -3.42 0.43
C SER A 110 -16.55 -4.72 0.87
N ASN A 111 -16.55 -4.92 2.18
CA ASN A 111 -16.79 -6.23 2.75
C ASN A 111 -18.27 -6.16 3.17
N PRO A 112 -19.18 -6.99 2.62
CA PRO A 112 -19.16 -8.43 2.87
C PRO A 112 -19.39 -9.25 1.61
N GLY A 113 -18.40 -10.07 1.27
CA GLY A 113 -18.54 -11.09 0.26
C GLY A 113 -17.25 -11.88 0.13
N GLN A 114 -17.10 -12.91 0.97
CA GLN A 114 -16.13 -13.97 0.72
C GLN A 114 -16.31 -14.45 -0.72
N THR A 115 -15.46 -14.01 -1.64
CA THR A 115 -15.35 -14.65 -2.95
C THR A 115 -14.68 -15.99 -2.70
N HIS A 116 -15.51 -17.01 -2.48
CA HIS A 116 -15.10 -18.39 -2.68
C HIS A 116 -14.51 -18.50 -4.09
N PRO A 117 -13.36 -19.17 -4.29
CA PRO A 117 -12.72 -19.26 -5.59
C PRO A 117 -13.62 -20.03 -6.56
N THR A 118 -14.39 -19.31 -7.38
CA THR A 118 -15.35 -19.85 -8.36
C THR A 118 -14.69 -20.60 -9.53
N GLY A 119 -13.35 -20.63 -9.58
CA GLY A 119 -12.56 -21.30 -10.62
C GLY A 119 -11.54 -22.33 -10.12
N GLY A 120 -11.60 -22.73 -8.84
CA GLY A 120 -10.65 -23.72 -8.28
C GLY A 120 -9.20 -23.24 -8.21
N GLN A 121 -8.99 -21.92 -8.28
CA GLN A 121 -7.69 -21.26 -8.20
C GLN A 121 -7.80 -20.01 -7.32
N VAL A 122 -6.69 -19.64 -6.67
CA VAL A 122 -6.57 -18.43 -5.85
C VAL A 122 -5.39 -17.59 -6.34
N LEU A 123 -5.58 -16.27 -6.41
CA LEU A 123 -4.52 -15.32 -6.75
C LEU A 123 -3.82 -14.86 -5.47
N ILE A 124 -2.51 -15.07 -5.42
CA ILE A 124 -1.67 -14.71 -4.28
C ILE A 124 -0.69 -13.63 -4.72
N THR A 125 -0.57 -12.59 -3.90
CA THR A 125 0.39 -11.51 -4.12
C THR A 125 1.59 -11.73 -3.21
N PHE A 126 2.77 -11.83 -3.82
CA PHE A 126 4.05 -11.89 -3.11
C PHE A 126 4.69 -10.51 -3.19
N VAL A 127 5.05 -9.98 -2.04
CA VAL A 127 5.64 -8.65 -1.90
C VAL A 127 7.03 -8.81 -1.33
N GLY A 128 8.02 -8.26 -2.02
CA GLY A 128 9.40 -8.22 -1.59
C GLY A 128 9.88 -6.80 -1.32
N ALA A 129 11.19 -6.66 -1.20
CA ALA A 129 11.84 -5.36 -1.04
C ALA A 129 11.57 -4.44 -2.26
N ALA A 130 11.65 -3.12 -2.05
CA ALA A 130 11.54 -2.10 -3.10
C ALA A 130 10.22 -2.13 -3.90
N ASN A 131 9.10 -2.53 -3.27
CA ASN A 131 7.80 -2.71 -3.93
C ASN A 131 7.84 -3.66 -5.14
N ALA A 132 8.90 -4.44 -5.29
CA ALA A 132 8.88 -5.52 -6.22
C ALA A 132 7.83 -6.50 -5.71
N GLN A 133 6.87 -6.79 -6.58
CA GLN A 133 5.82 -7.73 -6.28
C GLN A 133 5.53 -8.52 -7.54
N PHE A 134 5.04 -9.73 -7.33
CA PHE A 134 4.42 -10.49 -8.40
C PHE A 134 3.19 -11.19 -7.85
N GLN A 135 2.31 -11.55 -8.76
CA GLN A 135 1.13 -12.32 -8.44
C GLN A 135 1.24 -13.67 -9.12
N GLN A 136 0.81 -14.72 -8.43
CA GLN A 136 0.78 -16.07 -8.98
C GLN A 136 -0.52 -16.76 -8.58
N GLN A 137 -1.11 -17.48 -9.53
CA GLN A 137 -2.29 -18.29 -9.29
C GLN A 137 -1.90 -19.67 -8.76
N PHE A 138 -2.61 -20.14 -7.75
CA PHE A 138 -2.44 -21.47 -7.17
C PHE A 138 -3.74 -22.26 -7.30
N PRO A 139 -3.67 -23.53 -7.73
CA PRO A 139 -4.82 -24.43 -7.65
C PRO A 139 -5.27 -24.60 -6.19
N THR A 140 -6.57 -24.59 -5.94
CA THR A 140 -7.15 -24.82 -4.60
C THR A 140 -7.46 -26.29 -4.34
N ASN A 141 -6.88 -27.21 -5.11
CA ASN A 141 -7.01 -28.67 -4.96
C ASN A 141 -5.86 -29.29 -4.12
N GLY A 142 -4.93 -28.47 -3.64
CA GLY A 142 -3.76 -28.89 -2.87
C GLY A 142 -2.56 -29.33 -3.69
N ALA A 143 -2.58 -29.16 -5.02
CA ALA A 143 -1.43 -29.38 -5.86
C ALA A 143 -0.30 -28.38 -5.55
N SER A 144 0.94 -28.88 -5.52
CA SER A 144 2.12 -28.03 -5.33
C SER A 144 2.45 -27.30 -6.62
N THR A 145 2.62 -25.98 -6.53
CA THR A 145 2.99 -25.11 -7.64
C THR A 145 4.36 -24.52 -7.35
N LYS A 146 5.27 -24.62 -8.32
CA LYS A 146 6.60 -24.01 -8.23
C LYS A 146 6.49 -22.48 -8.28
N ILE A 147 7.31 -21.81 -7.49
CA ILE A 147 7.52 -20.36 -7.56
C ILE A 147 8.95 -20.17 -8.07
N SER A 148 9.10 -19.51 -9.23
CA SER A 148 10.41 -19.34 -9.89
C SER A 148 10.94 -17.92 -9.82
N ASN A 149 10.21 -17.00 -9.21
CA ASN A 149 10.61 -15.61 -9.10
C ASN A 149 11.73 -15.48 -8.04
N PRO A 150 12.89 -14.90 -8.38
CA PRO A 150 14.03 -14.75 -7.45
C PRO A 150 13.86 -13.60 -6.44
N LEU A 151 12.68 -12.97 -6.39
CA LEU A 151 12.40 -11.90 -5.45
C LEU A 151 12.45 -12.38 -3.99
N SER A 152 13.16 -11.64 -3.16
CA SER A 152 13.15 -11.83 -1.70
C SER A 152 11.83 -11.32 -1.11
N ILE A 153 10.97 -12.25 -0.68
CA ILE A 153 9.61 -11.99 -0.22
C ILE A 153 9.62 -11.66 1.27
N SER A 154 8.98 -10.55 1.63
CA SER A 154 8.75 -10.11 2.99
C SER A 154 7.30 -10.29 3.42
N HIS A 155 6.34 -10.29 2.49
CA HIS A 155 4.92 -10.47 2.80
C HIS A 155 4.22 -11.27 1.71
N ILE A 156 3.23 -12.06 2.12
CA ILE A 156 2.35 -12.77 1.21
C ILE A 156 0.91 -12.37 1.54
N THR A 157 0.17 -11.93 0.53
CA THR A 157 -1.21 -11.46 0.68
C THR A 157 -2.17 -12.33 -0.11
N SER A 158 -3.26 -12.71 0.54
CA SER A 158 -4.46 -13.28 -0.07
C SER A 158 -5.65 -12.36 0.20
N ASN A 159 -6.44 -12.11 -0.84
CA ASN A 159 -7.74 -11.45 -0.70
C ASN A 159 -8.91 -12.45 -0.75
N THR A 160 -8.62 -13.75 -0.78
CA THR A 160 -9.61 -14.81 -0.97
C THR A 160 -9.88 -15.50 0.37
N GLY A 161 -11.12 -15.48 0.83
CA GLY A 161 -11.56 -16.24 2.01
C GLY A 161 -11.77 -17.72 1.71
N GLY A 162 -11.84 -18.57 2.74
CA GLY A 162 -12.13 -19.99 2.56
C GLY A 162 -11.04 -20.77 1.84
N ILE A 163 -9.78 -20.36 2.04
CA ILE A 163 -8.61 -21.05 1.49
C ILE A 163 -7.55 -21.22 2.57
N HIS A 164 -6.82 -22.32 2.52
CA HIS A 164 -5.63 -22.56 3.31
C HIS A 164 -4.46 -22.74 2.36
N CYS A 165 -3.48 -21.85 2.44
CA CYS A 165 -2.28 -21.91 1.64
C CYS A 165 -1.02 -22.07 2.50
N THR A 166 -0.08 -22.85 2.01
CA THR A 166 1.24 -23.05 2.61
C THR A 166 2.30 -22.78 1.56
N PHE A 167 3.23 -21.87 1.87
CA PHE A 167 4.36 -21.48 1.01
C PHE A 167 5.67 -21.89 1.68
N ASN A 168 6.56 -22.50 0.89
CA ASN A 168 7.88 -22.90 1.36
C ASN A 168 8.93 -21.95 0.79
N GLY A 169 9.78 -21.40 1.67
CA GLY A 169 10.93 -20.60 1.31
C GLY A 169 12.16 -21.43 0.97
N ILE A 170 13.18 -20.76 0.41
CA ILE A 170 14.45 -21.39 0.03
C ILE A 170 15.22 -21.96 1.25
N ASP A 171 15.04 -21.37 2.43
CA ASP A 171 15.70 -21.82 3.67
C ASP A 171 14.84 -22.79 4.49
N ASN A 172 13.94 -23.54 3.82
CA ASN A 172 12.94 -24.41 4.45
C ASN A 172 11.97 -23.68 5.39
N SER A 173 11.83 -22.36 5.27
CA SER A 173 10.80 -21.63 5.98
C SER A 173 9.41 -22.02 5.47
N VAL A 174 8.41 -21.92 6.34
CA VAL A 174 7.02 -22.22 6.00
C VAL A 174 6.15 -21.04 6.42
N THR A 175 5.44 -20.46 5.45
CA THR A 175 4.46 -19.39 5.67
C THR A 175 3.07 -19.91 5.35
N THR A 176 2.13 -19.71 6.26
CA THR A 176 0.76 -20.23 6.13
C THR A 176 -0.25 -19.09 6.10
N ILE A 177 -1.20 -19.17 5.19
CA ILE A 177 -2.31 -18.22 5.02
C ILE A 177 -3.62 -18.97 5.22
N ASN A 178 -4.48 -18.44 6.08
CA ASN A 178 -5.84 -18.93 6.36
C ASN A 178 -6.88 -17.89 5.92
N GLY A 179 -7.31 -17.95 4.67
CA GLY A 179 -8.29 -17.04 4.09
C GLY A 179 -7.69 -15.73 3.61
N ALA A 180 -8.48 -14.67 3.70
CA ALA A 180 -8.07 -13.34 3.27
C ALA A 180 -7.25 -12.67 4.38
N GLN A 181 -5.93 -12.61 4.20
CA GLN A 181 -4.99 -12.01 5.13
C GLN A 181 -3.66 -11.70 4.44
N THR A 182 -2.88 -10.84 5.10
CA THR A 182 -1.46 -10.62 4.80
C THR A 182 -0.65 -11.24 5.93
N VAL A 183 0.38 -12.00 5.57
CA VAL A 183 1.27 -12.66 6.52
C VAL A 183 2.71 -12.31 6.19
N ASP A 184 3.47 -12.01 7.23
CA ASP A 184 4.88 -11.67 7.12
C ASP A 184 5.72 -12.93 6.91
N VAL A 185 6.75 -12.79 6.10
CA VAL A 185 7.77 -13.79 5.84
C VAL A 185 9.05 -13.34 6.51
N GLY A 186 9.37 -13.94 7.65
CA GLY A 186 10.58 -13.65 8.41
C GLY A 186 11.57 -14.83 8.42
N PRO A 187 12.87 -14.62 8.15
CA PRO A 187 13.49 -13.48 7.45
C PRO A 187 13.05 -13.39 5.97
N PRO A 188 13.14 -12.20 5.33
CA PRO A 188 12.80 -12.06 3.90
C PRO A 188 13.62 -12.99 3.03
N GLN A 189 12.93 -13.76 2.18
CA GLN A 189 13.57 -14.81 1.39
C GLN A 189 12.73 -15.18 0.17
N THR A 190 13.35 -15.81 -0.82
CA THR A 190 12.65 -16.36 -1.99
C THR A 190 11.71 -17.49 -1.59
N GLN A 191 10.52 -17.49 -2.18
CA GLN A 191 9.58 -18.60 -2.08
C GLN A 191 9.80 -19.56 -3.24
N VAL A 192 9.83 -20.87 -2.96
CA VAL A 192 10.16 -21.91 -3.95
C VAL A 192 8.94 -22.75 -4.37
N SER A 193 7.95 -22.87 -3.49
CA SER A 193 6.70 -23.57 -3.80
C SER A 193 5.55 -23.08 -2.94
N GLY A 194 4.33 -23.29 -3.44
CA GLY A 194 3.09 -23.04 -2.68
C GLY A 194 2.04 -24.10 -2.97
N THR A 195 1.24 -24.41 -1.97
CA THR A 195 0.06 -25.28 -2.06
C THR A 195 -1.12 -24.54 -1.48
N CYS A 196 -2.28 -24.62 -2.13
CA CYS A 196 -3.52 -24.02 -1.64
C CYS A 196 -4.65 -25.02 -1.68
N ARG A 197 -5.54 -24.98 -0.68
CA ARG A 197 -6.75 -25.79 -0.60
C ARG A 197 -7.94 -24.89 -0.27
N ALA A 198 -9.08 -25.11 -0.91
CA ALA A 198 -10.32 -24.53 -0.42
C ALA A 198 -10.70 -25.22 0.91
N THR A 199 -11.19 -24.44 1.88
CA THR A 199 -11.61 -24.90 3.21
C THR A 199 -13.11 -24.74 3.39
#